data_AF-Q098M8-F1
#
_entry.id   AF-Q098M8-F1
#
_cell.length_a   1.000
_cell.length_b   1.000
_cell.length_c   1.000
_cell.angle_alpha   90.00
_cell.angle_beta   90.00
_cell.angle_gamma   90.00
#
_symmetry.space_group_name_H-M   'P 1'
#
loop_
_entity.id
_entity.type
_entity.pdbx_description
1 polymer ?
#
loop_
_entity_poly.entity_id
_entity_poly.type
_entity_poly.pdbx_seq_one_letter_code
_entity_poly.pdbx_strand_id
1 'polypeptide(L)'
;MSRSVASALVLGALAVSGLAACPSHPPAPGVRTEPPVRIPPGCGQDLSGEYHHTENPAFHYRAQDDGHTLSLTLLRTRADGGVEQAPDPGAISLTLTRTPDGFVGVTHATGFNVSGSPCPVTFPTEITACGGDTLTLRTVPSTAIDEACQSPSSGPVPQRVEHVLRRSSPPSTDVPDAGPSDAGT
;
A
#
# COMPACT_ATOMS: atom_id res chain seq x y z
N MET A 1 -16.42 67.49 0.85
CA MET A 1 -15.68 68.76 0.77
C MET A 1 -14.32 68.51 1.41
N SER A 2 -13.25 68.50 0.61
CA SER A 2 -12.33 69.62 0.45
C SER A 2 -11.29 69.72 1.58
N ARG A 3 -10.03 69.47 1.18
CA ARG A 3 -8.77 70.16 1.53
C ARG A 3 -8.34 70.34 2.99
N SER A 4 -7.08 69.91 3.18
CA SER A 4 -5.99 70.58 3.89
C SER A 4 -6.10 70.78 5.41
N VAL A 5 -5.00 70.51 6.11
CA VAL A 5 -4.08 71.54 6.64
C VAL A 5 -2.91 70.83 7.32
N ALA A 6 -1.70 71.24 6.94
CA ALA A 6 -0.47 70.92 7.65
C ALA A 6 -0.35 71.84 8.88
N SER A 7 0.10 71.30 10.00
CA SER A 7 0.61 72.10 11.11
C SER A 7 1.76 71.36 11.76
N ALA A 8 2.94 71.95 11.61
CA ALA A 8 4.16 71.57 12.32
C ALA A 8 4.14 72.23 13.71
N LEU A 9 4.55 71.48 14.73
CA LEU A 9 5.07 72.02 15.97
C LEU A 9 6.16 71.09 16.49
N VAL A 10 7.33 71.68 16.66
CA VAL A 10 8.59 71.12 17.15
C VAL A 10 8.61 71.21 18.68
N LEU A 11 9.17 70.22 19.39
CA LEU A 11 10.11 70.35 20.54
C LEU A 11 10.08 69.14 21.50
N GLY A 12 11.27 68.71 21.93
CA GLY A 12 11.49 67.96 23.19
C GLY A 12 11.90 66.49 22.98
N ALA A 13 13.18 66.16 22.83
CA ALA A 13 14.20 65.98 23.88
C ALA A 13 14.09 64.65 24.67
N LEU A 14 15.09 63.78 24.40
CA LEU A 14 15.79 62.86 25.31
C LEU A 14 14.97 61.87 26.16
N ALA A 15 14.98 60.60 25.73
CA ALA A 15 15.04 59.46 26.65
C ALA A 15 15.81 58.31 26.00
N VAL A 16 17.06 58.13 26.44
CA VAL A 16 17.83 56.90 26.26
C VAL A 16 17.09 55.80 27.02
N SER A 17 16.54 54.81 26.33
CA SER A 17 15.94 53.62 26.95
C SER A 17 16.51 52.39 26.26
N GLY A 18 17.20 51.58 27.05
CA GLY A 18 18.03 50.48 26.61
C GLY A 18 17.27 49.43 25.80
N LEU A 19 17.94 48.91 24.77
CA LEU A 19 17.57 47.68 24.09
C LEU A 19 17.73 46.52 25.08
N ALA A 20 16.68 46.25 25.87
CA ALA A 20 16.50 44.93 26.46
C ALA A 20 16.11 43.98 25.31
N ALA A 21 17.11 43.43 24.63
CA ALA A 21 16.92 42.36 23.67
C ALA A 21 16.48 41.10 24.43
N CYS A 22 15.17 40.86 24.50
CA CYS A 22 14.63 39.59 24.95
C CYS A 22 15.08 38.50 23.96
N PRO A 23 15.75 37.42 24.40
CA PRO A 23 15.96 36.25 23.55
C PRO A 23 14.63 35.50 23.44
N SER A 24 13.80 35.90 22.47
CA SER A 24 12.60 35.17 22.05
C SER A 24 13.00 33.99 21.15
N HIS A 25 13.82 33.06 21.65
CA HIS A 25 14.02 31.80 20.94
C HIS A 25 12.97 30.80 21.45
N PRO A 26 11.88 30.54 20.69
CA PRO A 26 10.98 29.46 21.04
C PRO A 26 11.80 28.15 21.06
N PRO A 27 11.60 27.26 22.05
CA PRO A 27 12.25 25.96 22.04
C PRO A 27 11.91 25.25 20.73
N ALA A 28 12.94 24.72 20.07
CA ALA A 28 12.76 23.94 18.85
C ALA A 28 11.70 22.84 19.11
N PRO A 29 10.74 22.62 18.19
CA PRO A 29 9.81 21.51 18.29
C PRO A 29 10.60 20.22 18.52
N GLY A 30 10.30 19.51 19.61
CA GLY A 30 10.94 18.24 19.91
C GLY A 30 10.83 17.33 18.69
N VAL A 31 11.97 16.85 18.20
CA VAL A 31 12.03 15.85 17.14
C VAL A 31 11.21 14.66 17.63
N ARG A 32 10.02 14.45 17.05
CA ARG A 32 9.25 13.24 17.31
C ARG A 32 10.12 12.09 16.83
N THR A 33 10.66 11.34 17.77
CA THR A 33 11.37 10.09 17.46
C THR A 33 10.31 9.15 16.94
N GLU A 34 10.29 8.91 15.63
CA GLU A 34 9.37 7.97 15.03
C GLU A 34 9.63 6.58 15.65
N PRO A 35 8.61 5.85 16.10
CA PRO A 35 8.78 4.53 16.68
C PRO A 35 9.59 3.62 15.73
N PRO A 36 10.55 2.84 16.23
CA PRO A 36 11.42 2.02 15.40
C PRO A 36 10.60 1.00 14.61
N VAL A 37 10.91 0.90 13.33
CA VAL A 37 10.13 0.07 12.39
C VAL A 37 10.34 -1.42 12.67
N ARG A 38 9.33 -2.14 13.16
CA ARG A 38 9.32 -3.61 13.34
C ARG A 38 8.77 -4.30 12.11
N ILE A 39 9.50 -4.17 11.00
CA ILE A 39 9.23 -5.00 9.83
C ILE A 39 9.52 -6.47 10.20
N PRO A 40 8.63 -7.43 9.92
CA PRO A 40 8.94 -8.84 10.11
C PRO A 40 10.23 -9.22 9.37
N PRO A 41 11.07 -10.12 9.93
CA PRO A 41 12.28 -10.58 9.25
C PRO A 41 11.98 -11.00 7.81
N GLY A 42 12.84 -10.57 6.87
CA GLY A 42 12.64 -10.81 5.44
C GLY A 42 11.75 -9.78 4.74
N CYS A 43 10.84 -9.07 5.42
CA CYS A 43 9.95 -8.13 4.71
C CYS A 43 10.62 -6.78 4.37
N GLY A 44 11.90 -6.57 4.71
CA GLY A 44 12.63 -5.35 4.37
C GLY A 44 13.11 -5.26 2.92
N GLN A 45 13.16 -6.39 2.21
CA GLN A 45 13.61 -6.49 0.82
C GLN A 45 12.55 -6.00 -0.19
N ASP A 46 12.91 -5.97 -1.47
CA ASP A 46 11.95 -5.74 -2.56
C ASP A 46 11.06 -6.97 -2.73
N LEU A 47 9.76 -6.78 -2.50
CA LEU A 47 8.76 -7.85 -2.61
C LEU A 47 8.10 -7.92 -3.99
N SER A 48 8.51 -7.08 -4.96
CA SER A 48 7.99 -7.06 -6.33
C SER A 48 8.18 -8.40 -7.04
N GLY A 49 7.24 -8.76 -7.92
CA GLY A 49 7.31 -9.97 -8.74
C GLY A 49 5.97 -10.68 -8.87
N GLU A 50 5.96 -11.84 -9.51
CA GLU A 50 4.77 -12.67 -9.61
C GLU A 50 4.70 -13.70 -8.50
N TYR A 51 3.50 -13.93 -8.00
CA TYR A 51 3.20 -14.90 -6.97
C TYR A 51 1.97 -15.74 -7.36
N HIS A 52 1.85 -16.93 -6.81
CA HIS A 52 0.62 -17.73 -6.87
C HIS A 52 0.20 -18.16 -5.46
N HIS A 53 -1.10 -18.33 -5.24
CA HIS A 53 -1.60 -18.85 -3.98
C HIS A 53 -1.22 -20.32 -3.83
N THR A 54 -0.64 -20.70 -2.69
CA THR A 54 -0.11 -22.06 -2.46
C THR A 54 -1.21 -23.13 -2.44
N GLU A 55 -2.39 -22.82 -1.87
CA GLU A 55 -3.51 -23.78 -1.83
C GLU A 55 -4.32 -23.82 -3.13
N ASN A 56 -4.19 -22.81 -3.99
CA ASN A 56 -4.88 -22.76 -5.27
C ASN A 56 -4.05 -21.95 -6.28
N PRO A 57 -3.17 -22.64 -7.04
CA PRO A 57 -2.26 -21.99 -7.98
C PRO A 57 -2.94 -21.21 -9.10
N ALA A 58 -4.24 -21.39 -9.33
CA ALA A 58 -4.97 -20.61 -10.33
C ALA A 58 -5.04 -19.11 -9.99
N PHE A 59 -4.87 -18.74 -8.71
CA PHE A 59 -4.79 -17.36 -8.29
C PHE A 59 -3.35 -16.85 -8.39
N HIS A 60 -3.09 -16.06 -9.43
CA HIS A 60 -1.82 -15.41 -9.66
C HIS A 60 -1.90 -13.93 -9.27
N TYR A 61 -0.87 -13.41 -8.63
CA TYR A 61 -0.77 -12.02 -8.20
C TYR A 61 0.48 -11.40 -8.79
N ARG A 62 0.36 -10.17 -9.29
CA ARG A 62 1.53 -9.32 -9.53
C ARG A 62 1.71 -8.35 -8.38
N ALA A 63 2.85 -8.46 -7.72
CA ALA A 63 3.28 -7.55 -6.68
C ALA A 63 4.18 -6.44 -7.25
N GLN A 64 3.97 -5.21 -6.78
CA GLN A 64 4.86 -4.07 -7.00
C GLN A 64 5.13 -3.41 -5.65
N ASP A 65 6.39 -3.39 -5.26
CA ASP A 65 6.91 -2.76 -4.04
C ASP A 65 7.75 -1.54 -4.44
N ASP A 66 7.35 -0.36 -3.98
CA ASP A 66 8.11 0.89 -4.20
C ASP A 66 9.03 1.24 -3.02
N GLY A 67 9.15 0.35 -2.03
CA GLY A 67 9.90 0.52 -0.79
C GLY A 67 9.06 1.09 0.36
N HIS A 68 7.86 1.62 0.07
CA HIS A 68 6.92 2.16 1.06
C HIS A 68 5.55 1.48 1.00
N THR A 69 5.08 1.16 -0.19
CA THR A 69 3.79 0.56 -0.48
C THR A 69 4.01 -0.70 -1.29
N LEU A 70 3.42 -1.79 -0.82
CA LEU A 70 3.27 -3.00 -1.59
C LEU A 70 1.85 -3.04 -2.16
N SER A 71 1.75 -3.09 -3.48
CA SER A 71 0.51 -3.40 -4.17
C SER A 71 0.55 -4.83 -4.69
N LEU A 72 -0.54 -5.59 -4.53
CA LEU A 72 -0.71 -6.90 -5.18
C LEU A 72 -1.99 -6.87 -5.99
N THR A 73 -1.94 -7.29 -7.24
CA THR A 73 -3.15 -7.35 -8.08
C THR A 73 -3.34 -8.75 -8.62
N LEU A 74 -4.53 -9.31 -8.42
CA LEU A 74 -4.89 -10.60 -8.97
C LEU A 74 -4.92 -10.51 -10.51
N LEU A 75 -4.22 -11.43 -11.15
CA LEU A 75 -4.17 -11.60 -12.60
C LEU A 75 -5.14 -12.72 -13.01
N ARG A 76 -5.81 -12.56 -14.15
CA ARG A 76 -6.62 -13.64 -14.71
C ARG A 76 -5.73 -14.66 -15.40
N THR A 77 -6.02 -15.93 -15.15
CA THR A 77 -5.60 -17.02 -16.02
C THR A 77 -6.51 -17.03 -17.26
N ARG A 78 -5.91 -16.98 -18.44
CA ARG A 78 -6.58 -17.17 -19.73
C ARG A 78 -6.99 -18.63 -19.90
N ALA A 79 -7.95 -18.86 -20.79
CA ALA A 79 -8.47 -20.20 -21.08
C ALA A 79 -7.41 -21.16 -21.68
N ASP A 80 -6.32 -20.62 -22.23
CA ASP A 80 -5.17 -21.38 -22.75
C ASP A 80 -4.11 -21.69 -21.67
N GLY A 81 -4.35 -21.32 -20.40
CA GLY A 81 -3.43 -21.50 -19.29
C GLY A 81 -2.38 -20.40 -19.14
N GLY A 82 -2.38 -19.37 -20.01
CA GLY A 82 -1.52 -18.20 -19.84
C GLY A 82 -2.04 -17.26 -18.74
N VAL A 83 -1.17 -16.41 -18.18
CA VAL A 83 -1.59 -15.36 -17.22
C VAL A 83 -1.67 -14.02 -17.95
N GLU A 84 -2.81 -13.33 -17.82
CA GLU A 84 -2.99 -12.01 -18.40
C GLU A 84 -2.20 -10.96 -17.61
N GLN A 85 -1.36 -10.20 -18.32
CA GLN A 85 -0.50 -9.19 -17.71
C GLN A 85 -1.23 -7.89 -17.35
N ALA A 86 -2.50 -7.71 -17.71
CA ALA A 86 -3.28 -6.54 -17.35
C ALA A 86 -4.41 -6.94 -16.39
N PRO A 87 -4.59 -6.25 -15.26
CA PRO A 87 -5.73 -6.49 -14.38
C PRO A 87 -7.05 -6.08 -15.04
N ASP A 88 -8.13 -6.83 -14.79
CA ASP A 88 -9.48 -6.37 -15.12
C ASP A 88 -9.90 -5.18 -14.25
N PRO A 89 -10.79 -4.31 -14.75
CA PRO A 89 -11.52 -3.38 -13.90
C PRO A 89 -12.35 -4.17 -12.86
N GLY A 90 -12.07 -3.94 -11.58
CA GLY A 90 -12.71 -4.64 -10.46
C GLY A 90 -12.00 -5.91 -9.99
N ALA A 91 -10.80 -6.21 -10.52
CA ALA A 91 -9.94 -7.27 -10.00
C ALA A 91 -9.61 -7.05 -8.52
N ILE A 92 -9.43 -8.15 -7.79
CA ILE A 92 -9.00 -8.11 -6.38
C ILE A 92 -7.61 -7.48 -6.34
N SER A 93 -7.46 -6.43 -5.53
CA SER A 93 -6.19 -5.75 -5.33
C SER A 93 -5.91 -5.51 -3.85
N LEU A 94 -4.65 -5.56 -3.47
CA LEU A 94 -4.20 -5.29 -2.11
C LEU A 94 -3.32 -4.05 -2.16
N THR A 95 -3.44 -3.19 -1.16
CA THR A 95 -2.58 -2.03 -0.97
C THR A 95 -2.15 -1.99 0.48
N LEU A 96 -0.87 -2.25 0.72
CA LEU A 96 -0.29 -2.39 2.06
C LEU A 96 0.83 -1.37 2.22
N THR A 97 0.78 -0.57 3.27
CA THR A 97 1.83 0.37 3.63
C THR A 97 2.81 -0.29 4.58
N ARG A 98 4.10 -0.09 4.34
CA ARG A 98 5.19 -0.48 5.22
C ARG A 98 5.21 0.49 6.41
N THR A 99 4.81 -0.01 7.57
CA THR A 99 4.74 0.76 8.82
C THR A 99 5.67 0.14 9.87
N PRO A 100 5.88 0.81 11.01
CA PRO A 100 6.56 0.20 12.14
C PRO A 100 5.95 -1.07 12.70
N ASP A 101 4.70 -1.36 12.38
CA ASP A 101 4.02 -2.58 12.82
C ASP A 101 3.98 -3.66 11.73
N GLY A 102 4.70 -3.45 10.61
CA GLY A 102 4.74 -4.33 9.44
C GLY A 102 4.01 -3.73 8.24
N PHE A 103 3.73 -4.57 7.23
CA PHE A 103 2.89 -4.15 6.10
C PHE A 103 1.43 -4.30 6.49
N VAL A 104 0.71 -3.18 6.51
CA VAL A 104 -0.71 -3.12 6.89
C VAL A 104 -1.48 -2.30 5.88
N GLY A 105 -2.71 -2.69 5.61
CA GLY A 105 -3.57 -1.97 4.68
C GLY A 105 -4.85 -2.73 4.40
N VAL A 106 -5.25 -2.76 3.12
CA VAL A 106 -6.54 -3.31 2.73
C VAL A 106 -6.47 -4.15 1.45
N THR A 107 -7.29 -5.19 1.40
CA THR A 107 -7.74 -5.83 0.17
C THR A 107 -8.98 -5.09 -0.34
N HIS A 108 -9.00 -4.70 -1.60
CA HIS A 108 -10.16 -4.22 -2.34
C HIS A 108 -10.72 -5.37 -3.18
N ALA A 109 -12.04 -5.56 -3.13
CA ALA A 109 -12.74 -6.55 -3.93
C ALA A 109 -14.14 -6.07 -4.29
N THR A 110 -14.85 -6.89 -5.06
CA THR A 110 -16.28 -6.72 -5.34
C THR A 110 -17.06 -7.81 -4.60
N GLY A 111 -17.90 -7.40 -3.66
CA GLY A 111 -18.92 -8.26 -3.06
C GLY A 111 -20.27 -8.06 -3.76
N PHE A 112 -21.30 -8.77 -3.30
CA PHE A 112 -22.67 -8.62 -3.80
C PHE A 112 -23.63 -8.48 -2.63
N ASN A 113 -24.56 -7.52 -2.70
CA ASN A 113 -25.62 -7.40 -1.71
C ASN A 113 -26.66 -8.52 -1.88
N VAL A 114 -27.65 -8.60 -0.98
CA VAL A 114 -28.65 -9.69 -1.02
C VAL A 114 -29.55 -9.63 -2.26
N SER A 115 -29.68 -8.46 -2.88
CA SER A 115 -30.33 -8.25 -4.18
C SER A 115 -29.44 -8.60 -5.39
N GLY A 116 -28.18 -9.04 -5.17
CA GLY A 116 -27.24 -9.42 -6.22
C GLY A 116 -26.53 -8.25 -6.90
N SER A 117 -26.61 -7.04 -6.36
CA SER A 117 -25.93 -5.86 -6.91
C SER A 117 -24.46 -5.82 -6.48
N PRO A 118 -23.51 -5.49 -7.38
CA PRO A 118 -22.10 -5.44 -7.05
C PRO A 118 -21.81 -4.28 -6.09
N CYS A 119 -21.07 -4.57 -5.03
CA CYS A 119 -20.66 -3.62 -4.00
C CYS A 119 -19.13 -3.60 -3.88
N PRO A 120 -18.47 -2.43 -3.98
CA PRO A 120 -17.06 -2.34 -3.64
C PRO A 120 -16.89 -2.62 -2.14
N VAL A 121 -15.95 -3.48 -1.79
CA VAL A 121 -15.64 -3.82 -0.40
C VAL A 121 -14.17 -3.76 -0.13
N THR A 122 -13.84 -3.48 1.14
CA THR A 122 -12.48 -3.52 1.64
C THR A 122 -12.35 -4.40 2.87
N PHE A 123 -11.24 -5.11 2.96
CA PHE A 123 -10.92 -5.99 4.08
C PHE A 123 -9.57 -5.57 4.68
N PRO A 124 -9.43 -5.48 6.00
CA PRO A 124 -8.13 -5.29 6.63
C PRO A 124 -7.20 -6.45 6.25
N THR A 125 -6.00 -6.10 5.81
CA THR A 125 -4.99 -7.08 5.38
C THR A 125 -3.61 -6.66 5.85
N GLU A 126 -2.78 -7.63 6.19
CA GLU A 126 -1.42 -7.41 6.64
C GLU A 126 -0.49 -8.54 6.20
N ILE A 127 0.81 -8.28 6.13
CA ILE A 127 1.82 -9.34 5.99
C ILE A 127 2.25 -9.78 7.38
N THR A 128 2.12 -11.08 7.65
CA THR A 128 2.56 -11.68 8.90
C THR A 128 3.97 -12.28 8.81
N ALA A 129 4.42 -12.67 7.61
CA ALA A 129 5.77 -13.20 7.38
C ALA A 129 6.22 -13.06 5.91
N CYS A 130 7.54 -12.91 5.71
CA CYS A 130 8.19 -13.01 4.40
C CYS A 130 9.29 -14.08 4.47
N GLY A 131 9.16 -15.13 3.66
CA GLY A 131 10.20 -16.13 3.44
C GLY A 131 11.09 -15.77 2.25
N GLY A 132 12.00 -16.68 1.89
CA GLY A 132 12.87 -16.48 0.71
C GLY A 132 12.08 -16.42 -0.61
N ASP A 133 11.07 -17.28 -0.76
CA ASP A 133 10.18 -17.34 -1.93
C ASP A 133 8.69 -17.25 -1.53
N THR A 134 8.37 -16.90 -0.28
CA THR A 134 6.99 -16.87 0.21
C THR A 134 6.60 -15.54 0.85
N LEU A 135 5.32 -15.21 0.75
CA LEU A 135 4.71 -14.05 1.38
C LEU A 135 3.41 -14.50 2.07
N THR A 136 3.33 -14.31 3.39
CA THR A 136 2.17 -14.73 4.18
C THR A 136 1.30 -13.51 4.49
N LEU A 137 0.07 -13.55 4.01
CA LEU A 137 -0.96 -12.54 4.23
C LEU A 137 -1.91 -13.01 5.31
N ARG A 138 -2.36 -12.09 6.17
CA ARG A 138 -3.51 -12.30 7.04
C ARG A 138 -4.63 -11.36 6.64
N THR A 139 -5.80 -11.90 6.31
CA THR A 139 -6.94 -11.12 5.81
C THR A 139 -8.27 -11.66 6.33
N VAL A 140 -9.34 -10.93 6.08
CA VAL A 140 -10.72 -11.39 6.29
C VAL A 140 -11.23 -12.00 4.98
N PRO A 141 -11.72 -13.26 4.96
CA PRO A 141 -12.09 -13.94 3.71
C PRO A 141 -13.43 -13.46 3.15
N SER A 142 -14.31 -12.92 4.00
CA SER A 142 -15.63 -12.40 3.61
C SER A 142 -16.17 -11.44 4.66
N THR A 143 -16.98 -10.48 4.24
CA THR A 143 -17.79 -9.61 5.11
C THR A 143 -19.24 -9.66 4.64
N ALA A 144 -20.17 -9.59 5.59
CA ALA A 144 -21.56 -9.35 5.24
C ALA A 144 -21.71 -7.90 4.75
N ILE A 145 -22.58 -7.68 3.77
CA ILE A 145 -22.83 -6.36 3.19
C ILE A 145 -24.34 -6.18 3.12
N ASP A 146 -24.83 -5.02 3.54
CA ASP A 146 -26.25 -4.67 3.42
C ASP A 146 -26.62 -4.12 2.03
N GLU A 147 -27.88 -3.72 1.87
CA GLU A 147 -28.38 -3.14 0.61
C GLU A 147 -27.72 -1.80 0.24
N ALA A 148 -27.14 -1.10 1.21
CA ALA A 148 -26.42 0.16 1.01
C ALA A 148 -24.92 -0.05 0.73
N CYS A 149 -24.49 -1.28 0.49
CA CYS A 149 -23.08 -1.67 0.34
C CYS A 149 -22.23 -1.39 1.59
N GLN A 150 -22.83 -1.44 2.78
CA GLN A 150 -22.14 -1.19 4.05
C GLN A 150 -21.90 -2.49 4.82
N SER A 151 -20.73 -2.58 5.46
CA SER A 151 -20.49 -3.64 6.44
C SER A 151 -21.35 -3.38 7.68
N PRO A 152 -21.96 -4.42 8.29
CA PRO A 152 -22.79 -4.24 9.47
C PRO A 152 -21.96 -3.67 10.63
N SER A 153 -22.54 -2.67 11.31
CA SER A 153 -21.89 -1.97 12.44
C SER A 153 -21.84 -2.80 13.73
N SER A 154 -22.50 -3.97 13.75
CA SER A 154 -22.52 -4.88 14.89
C SER A 154 -22.56 -6.33 14.40
N GLY A 155 -21.99 -7.23 15.21
CA GLY A 155 -21.91 -8.66 14.89
C GLY A 155 -20.61 -9.28 15.40
N PRO A 156 -20.41 -10.58 15.10
CA PRO A 156 -19.16 -11.26 15.42
C PRO A 156 -17.98 -10.57 14.72
N VAL A 157 -16.84 -10.48 15.41
CA VAL A 157 -15.59 -10.02 14.79
C VAL A 157 -15.24 -10.99 13.64
N PRO A 158 -14.98 -10.49 12.42
CA PRO A 158 -14.63 -11.37 11.31
C PRO A 158 -13.38 -12.20 11.63
N GLN A 159 -13.46 -13.50 11.38
CA GLN A 159 -12.29 -14.36 11.51
C GLN A 159 -11.26 -13.97 10.45
N ARG A 160 -10.02 -13.80 10.90
CA ARG A 160 -8.87 -13.61 10.00
C ARG A 160 -8.27 -14.96 9.67
N VAL A 161 -7.90 -15.13 8.41
CA VAL A 161 -7.24 -16.34 7.88
C VAL A 161 -5.89 -15.96 7.29
N GLU A 162 -4.96 -16.91 7.32
CA GLU A 162 -3.65 -16.76 6.69
C GLU A 162 -3.65 -17.36 5.28
N HIS A 163 -3.04 -16.66 4.35
CA HIS A 163 -2.84 -17.08 2.98
C HIS A 163 -1.35 -17.02 2.66
N VAL A 164 -0.79 -18.11 2.15
CA VAL A 164 0.61 -18.14 1.73
C VAL A 164 0.67 -18.00 0.21
N LEU A 165 1.35 -16.97 -0.25
CA LEU A 165 1.70 -16.75 -1.63
C LEU A 165 3.13 -17.23 -1.88
N ARG A 166 3.36 -17.90 -2.99
CA ARG A 166 4.69 -18.35 -3.42
C ARG A 166 5.12 -17.63 -4.68
N ARG A 167 6.34 -17.11 -4.66
CA ARG A 167 6.97 -16.41 -5.78
C ARG A 167 7.12 -17.38 -6.96
N SER A 168 6.68 -16.95 -8.14
CA SER A 168 6.92 -17.68 -9.37
C SER A 168 8.40 -17.61 -9.73
N SER A 169 8.99 -18.73 -10.12
CA SER A 169 10.31 -18.71 -10.75
C SER A 169 10.21 -17.99 -12.10
N PRO A 170 11.19 -17.18 -12.50
CA PRO A 170 11.22 -16.66 -13.86
C PRO A 170 11.17 -17.83 -14.84
N PRO A 171 10.49 -17.70 -15.99
CA PRO A 171 10.51 -18.75 -17.01
C PRO A 171 11.97 -18.99 -17.41
N SER A 172 12.43 -20.24 -17.30
CA SER A 172 13.78 -20.60 -17.71
C SER A 172 13.93 -20.32 -19.20
N THR A 173 14.92 -19.51 -19.55
CA THR A 173 15.32 -19.21 -20.93
C THR A 173 16.06 -20.41 -21.53
N ASP A 174 15.47 -21.60 -21.49
CA ASP A 174 16.01 -22.74 -22.23
C ASP A 174 15.67 -22.52 -23.71
N VAL A 175 16.59 -21.82 -24.39
CA VAL A 175 16.64 -21.78 -25.85
C VAL A 175 16.78 -23.23 -26.31
N PRO A 176 15.86 -23.76 -27.14
CA PRO A 176 16.04 -25.06 -27.75
C PRO A 176 17.34 -25.03 -28.53
N ASP A 177 18.30 -25.86 -28.14
CA ASP A 177 19.54 -26.07 -28.86
C ASP A 177 19.16 -26.51 -30.29
N ALA A 178 19.24 -25.57 -31.23
CA ALA A 178 19.05 -25.85 -32.63
C ALA A 178 20.25 -26.71 -33.05
N GLY A 179 20.06 -28.03 -32.93
CA GLY A 179 21.08 -29.02 -33.29
C GLY A 179 21.63 -28.73 -34.69
N PRO A 180 22.92 -29.01 -34.93
CA PRO A 180 23.57 -28.70 -36.19
C PRO A 180 22.82 -29.38 -37.34
N SER A 181 22.33 -28.58 -38.27
CA SER A 181 21.78 -29.06 -39.54
C SER A 181 22.91 -29.72 -40.34
N ASP A 182 22.95 -31.05 -40.33
CA ASP A 182 23.77 -31.81 -41.25
C ASP A 182 23.24 -31.62 -42.68
N ALA A 183 23.93 -30.77 -43.44
CA ALA A 183 23.79 -30.70 -44.88
C ALA A 183 24.53 -31.90 -45.50
N GLY A 184 23.79 -33.00 -45.70
CA GLY A 184 24.24 -34.16 -46.47
C GLY A 184 24.18 -33.90 -47.98
N THR A 185 25.28 -34.26 -48.65
CA THR A 185 25.62 -34.09 -50.08
C THR A 185 24.74 -34.90 -51.04
#